data_AF-A0A2M7FAZ7-F1
#
_entry.id   AF-A0A2M7FAZ7-F1
#
_cell.length_a   1.000
_cell.length_b   1.000
_cell.length_c   1.000
_cell.angle_alpha   90.00
_cell.angle_beta   90.00
_cell.angle_gamma   90.00
#
_symmetry.space_group_name_H-M   'P 1'
#
loop_
_entity.id
_entity.type
_entity.pdbx_description
1 polymer ?
#
loop_
_entity_poly.entity_id
_entity_poly.type
_entity_poly.pdbx_seq_one_letter_code
_entity_poly.pdbx_strand_id
1 'polypeptide(L)'
;MADIKAARIRIAKVFGTEEAPEVNRKSLLIYRAYLLQRLDQTAVITGREDFLWEEFYVFGPGEKDKYEKLKKKRASYTDEFELIDILGKIVEERDLIARVKRLSDGKTFDIGLSWLTAKEKKTGTYQLFDDFATWVVNW
;
A
#
# COMPACT_ATOMS: atom_id res chain seq x y z
N MET A 1 -15.07 10.12 -1.84
CA MET A 1 -15.22 8.77 -2.43
C MET A 1 -15.01 8.91 -3.92
N ALA A 2 -13.85 8.48 -4.42
CA ALA A 2 -13.68 8.30 -5.86
C ALA A 2 -14.79 7.34 -6.35
N ASP A 3 -15.38 7.62 -7.51
CA ASP A 3 -16.46 6.82 -8.05
C ASP A 3 -16.01 5.35 -8.16
N ILE A 4 -16.56 4.49 -7.30
CA ILE A 4 -16.26 3.04 -7.22
C ILE A 4 -16.45 2.40 -8.61
N LYS A 5 -17.38 2.92 -9.41
CA LYS A 5 -17.62 2.46 -10.79
C LYS A 5 -16.41 2.74 -11.69
N ALA A 6 -15.81 3.92 -11.57
CA ALA A 6 -14.61 4.27 -12.33
C ALA A 6 -13.40 3.43 -11.89
N ALA A 7 -13.25 3.15 -10.60
CA ALA A 7 -12.21 2.25 -10.08
C ALA A 7 -12.38 0.82 -10.63
N ARG A 8 -13.60 0.27 -10.60
CA ARG A 8 -13.92 -1.05 -11.17
C ARG A 8 -13.45 -1.20 -12.62
N ILE A 9 -13.73 -0.21 -13.46
CA ILE A 9 -13.33 -0.23 -14.87
C ILE A 9 -11.79 -0.25 -15.01
N ARG A 10 -11.07 0.54 -14.22
CA ARG A 10 -9.60 0.58 -14.27
C ARG A 10 -8.99 -0.73 -13.79
N ILE A 11 -9.49 -1.28 -12.69
CA ILE A 11 -9.04 -2.55 -12.11
C ILE A 11 -9.29 -3.70 -13.09
N ALA A 12 -10.51 -3.83 -13.66
CA ALA A 12 -10.82 -4.88 -14.62
C ALA A 12 -9.94 -4.81 -15.88
N LYS A 13 -9.60 -3.59 -16.32
CA LYS A 13 -8.69 -3.36 -17.44
C LYS A 13 -7.27 -3.89 -17.21
N VAL A 14 -6.81 -4.01 -15.95
CA VAL A 14 -5.52 -4.65 -15.61
C VAL A 14 -5.49 -6.11 -16.06
N PHE A 15 -6.64 -6.78 -15.97
CA PHE A 15 -6.79 -8.20 -16.30
C PHE A 15 -7.29 -8.44 -17.73
N GLY A 16 -7.69 -7.38 -18.46
CA GLY A 16 -8.28 -7.49 -19.79
C GLY A 16 -9.70 -8.09 -19.77
N THR A 17 -10.43 -7.93 -18.67
CA THR A 17 -11.77 -8.48 -18.45
C THR A 17 -12.79 -7.36 -18.24
N GLU A 18 -14.08 -7.70 -18.32
CA GLU A 18 -15.17 -6.75 -18.01
C GLU A 18 -15.30 -6.49 -16.50
N GLU A 19 -15.01 -7.50 -15.69
CA GLU A 19 -14.97 -7.41 -14.23
C GLU A 19 -13.65 -7.93 -13.67
N ALA A 20 -13.20 -7.34 -12.57
CA ALA A 20 -12.00 -7.79 -11.88
C ALA A 20 -12.22 -9.19 -11.27
N PRO A 21 -11.24 -10.11 -11.36
CA PRO A 21 -11.33 -11.42 -10.72
C PRO A 21 -11.20 -11.29 -9.20
N GLU A 22 -11.62 -12.34 -8.49
CA GLU A 22 -11.34 -12.49 -7.06
C GLU A 22 -9.84 -12.34 -6.76
N VAL A 23 -9.55 -11.83 -5.57
CA VAL A 23 -8.18 -11.67 -5.10
C VAL A 23 -7.63 -13.05 -4.75
N ASN A 24 -6.65 -13.52 -5.52
CA ASN A 24 -5.97 -14.77 -5.30
C ASN A 24 -4.54 -14.68 -5.80
N ARG A 25 -3.74 -15.72 -5.54
CA ARG A 25 -2.32 -15.72 -5.90
C ARG A 25 -2.06 -15.42 -7.39
N LYS A 26 -2.88 -15.96 -8.29
CA LYS A 26 -2.69 -15.75 -9.74
C LYS A 26 -3.01 -14.31 -10.12
N SER A 27 -4.15 -13.78 -9.67
CA SER A 27 -4.55 -12.40 -9.98
C SER A 27 -3.59 -11.38 -9.34
N LEU A 28 -3.12 -11.62 -8.11
CA LEU A 28 -2.12 -10.78 -7.43
C LEU A 28 -0.82 -10.68 -8.21
N LEU A 29 -0.32 -11.79 -8.75
CA LEU A 29 0.93 -11.78 -9.53
C LEU A 29 0.78 -11.05 -10.87
N ILE A 30 -0.41 -11.13 -11.50
CA ILE A 30 -0.72 -10.33 -12.70
C ILE A 30 -0.74 -8.84 -12.35
N TYR A 31 -1.43 -8.47 -11.27
CA TYR A 31 -1.52 -7.08 -10.82
C TYR A 31 -0.15 -6.54 -10.40
N ARG A 32 0.67 -7.33 -9.72
CA ARG A 32 2.07 -7.01 -9.38
C ARG A 32 2.87 -6.63 -10.63
N ALA A 33 2.80 -7.45 -11.67
CA ALA A 33 3.52 -7.18 -12.91
C ALA A 33 3.04 -5.87 -13.57
N TYR A 34 1.73 -5.61 -13.53
CA TYR A 34 1.15 -4.36 -14.02
C TYR A 34 1.67 -3.13 -13.26
N LEU A 35 1.74 -3.21 -11.92
CA LEU A 35 2.22 -2.14 -11.05
C LEU A 35 3.70 -1.83 -11.29
N LEU A 36 4.57 -2.84 -11.30
CA LEU A 36 6.02 -2.65 -11.49
C LEU A 36 6.38 -1.96 -12.82
N GLN A 37 5.53 -2.07 -13.83
CA GLN A 37 5.73 -1.40 -15.13
C GLN A 37 5.31 0.08 -15.14
N ARG A 38 4.50 0.53 -14.18
CA ARG A 38 3.78 1.81 -14.24
C ARG A 38 4.00 2.71 -13.03
N LEU A 39 4.43 2.14 -11.91
CA LEU A 39 4.75 2.92 -10.72
C LEU A 39 5.97 3.79 -11.00
N ASP A 40 5.84 5.07 -10.65
CA ASP A 40 6.98 5.96 -10.56
C ASP A 40 7.80 5.57 -9.32
N GLN A 41 9.00 5.02 -9.53
CA GLN A 41 9.91 4.62 -8.45
C GLN A 41 10.45 5.81 -7.64
N THR A 42 10.31 7.04 -8.15
CA THR A 42 10.71 8.26 -7.44
C THR A 42 9.59 8.83 -6.56
N ALA A 43 8.39 8.26 -6.62
CA ALA A 43 7.27 8.71 -5.82
C ALA A 43 7.51 8.46 -4.32
N VAL A 44 7.22 9.48 -3.51
CA VAL A 44 7.23 9.35 -2.05
C VAL A 44 5.96 8.62 -1.61
N ILE A 45 6.15 7.56 -0.85
CA ILE A 45 5.11 6.69 -0.31
C ILE A 45 4.93 6.96 1.19
N THR A 46 3.71 6.82 1.68
CA THR A 46 3.34 6.93 3.10
C THR A 46 2.30 5.86 3.44
N GLY A 47 1.99 5.65 4.72
CA GLY A 47 0.86 4.81 5.09
C GLY A 47 -0.48 5.46 4.71
N ARG A 48 -1.42 4.64 4.26
CA ARG A 48 -2.78 5.06 3.92
C ARG A 48 -3.57 5.45 5.18
N GLU A 49 -3.45 4.62 6.21
CA GLU A 49 -4.12 4.70 7.51
C GLU A 49 -3.13 4.26 8.59
N ASP A 50 -3.47 4.49 9.86
CA ASP A 50 -2.64 4.03 10.98
C ASP A 50 -2.47 2.52 10.94
N PHE A 51 -1.23 2.06 11.13
CA PHE A 51 -0.97 0.63 11.14
C PHE A 51 -1.52 0.03 12.44
N LEU A 52 -1.89 -1.26 12.41
CA LEU A 52 -2.50 -1.97 13.54
C LEU A 52 -1.76 -1.78 14.89
N TRP A 53 -0.42 -1.68 14.87
CA TRP A 53 0.35 -1.47 16.10
C TRP A 53 0.24 -0.05 16.66
N GLU A 54 -0.11 0.92 15.82
CA GLU A 54 -0.28 2.34 16.13
C GLU A 54 -1.66 2.65 16.71
N GLU A 55 -2.69 1.87 16.38
CA GLU A 55 -4.07 2.07 16.88
C GLU A 55 -4.15 2.27 18.39
N PHE A 56 -3.43 1.45 19.18
CA PHE A 56 -3.38 1.56 20.64
C PHE A 56 -2.87 2.91 21.15
N TYR A 57 -2.02 3.58 20.37
CA TYR A 57 -1.43 4.88 20.70
C TYR A 57 -2.17 6.05 20.06
N VAL A 58 -2.79 5.85 18.90
CA VAL A 58 -3.53 6.88 18.16
C VAL A 58 -4.95 7.04 18.72
N PHE A 59 -5.64 5.93 18.98
CA PHE A 59 -7.02 5.91 19.45
C PHE A 59 -7.19 5.34 20.87
N GLY A 60 -6.24 4.53 21.33
CA GLY A 60 -6.26 3.91 22.64
C GLY A 60 -5.62 4.75 23.77
N PRO A 61 -5.43 4.15 24.96
CA PRO A 61 -4.86 4.83 26.12
C PRO A 61 -3.31 4.94 26.06
N GLY A 62 -2.69 4.67 24.91
CA GLY A 62 -1.25 4.63 24.77
C GLY A 62 -0.57 5.97 25.05
N GLU A 63 0.60 5.92 25.70
CA GLU A 63 1.40 7.11 25.99
C GLU A 63 2.16 7.60 24.75
N LYS A 64 2.12 8.91 24.49
CA LYS A 64 2.82 9.55 23.36
C LYS A 64 4.33 9.30 23.38
N ASP A 65 4.97 9.33 24.55
CA ASP A 65 6.42 9.10 24.65
C ASP A 65 6.82 7.68 24.27
N LYS A 66 5.98 6.69 24.58
CA LYS A 66 6.19 5.30 24.18
C LYS A 66 5.97 5.14 22.67
N TYR A 67 4.95 5.80 22.13
CA TYR A 67 4.68 5.82 20.70
C TYR A 67 5.88 6.37 19.90
N GLU A 68 6.39 7.54 20.27
CA GLU A 68 7.55 8.14 19.60
C GLU A 68 8.83 7.28 19.69
N LYS A 69 9.04 6.58 20.81
CA LYS A 69 10.14 5.62 20.94
C LYS A 69 9.97 4.41 20.02
N LEU A 70 8.75 3.93 19.83
CA LEU A 70 8.46 2.81 18.93
C LEU A 70 8.56 3.19 17.47
N LYS A 71 8.11 4.39 17.07
CA LYS A 71 8.26 4.91 15.69
C LYS A 71 9.72 4.96 15.23
N LYS A 72 10.67 5.14 16.14
CA LYS A 72 12.10 5.06 15.80
C LYS A 72 12.53 3.65 15.35
N LYS A 73 11.83 2.61 15.79
CA LYS A 73 12.15 1.19 15.52
C LYS A 73 11.23 0.55 14.48
N ARG A 74 9.95 0.92 14.46
CA ARG A 74 8.91 0.38 13.58
C ARG A 74 8.56 1.38 12.49
N ALA A 75 8.07 0.89 11.35
CA ALA A 75 7.45 1.73 10.35
C ALA A 75 6.16 2.34 10.92
N SER A 76 5.95 3.63 10.66
CA SER A 76 4.73 4.37 10.99
C SER A 76 4.00 4.78 9.72
N TYR A 77 2.68 4.90 9.77
CA TYR A 77 1.90 5.44 8.65
C TYR A 77 2.27 6.88 8.29
N THR A 78 2.86 7.61 9.25
CA THR A 78 3.34 9.00 9.08
C THR A 78 4.76 9.11 8.54
N ASP A 79 5.47 7.98 8.39
CA ASP A 79 6.80 7.97 7.80
C ASP A 79 6.72 8.15 6.28
N GLU A 80 7.77 8.77 5.72
CA GLU A 80 7.95 8.86 4.27
C GLU A 80 8.93 7.80 3.80
N PHE A 81 8.55 7.13 2.71
CA PHE A 81 9.28 6.00 2.16
C PHE A 81 9.55 6.15 0.66
N GLU A 82 10.63 5.54 0.20
CA GLU A 82 10.84 5.17 -1.21
C GLU A 82 10.47 3.70 -1.43
N LEU A 83 9.88 3.40 -2.59
CA LEU A 83 9.62 2.02 -3.02
C LEU A 83 10.91 1.37 -3.52
N ILE A 84 11.28 0.23 -2.94
CA ILE A 84 12.39 -0.56 -3.48
C ILE A 84 11.86 -1.62 -4.45
N ASP A 85 10.87 -2.40 -4.01
CA ASP A 85 10.28 -3.47 -4.82
C ASP A 85 8.89 -3.82 -4.28
N ILE A 86 8.08 -4.48 -5.11
CA ILE A 86 6.92 -5.23 -4.66
C ILE A 86 7.35 -6.69 -4.69
N LEU A 87 7.51 -7.33 -3.55
CA LEU A 87 7.97 -8.71 -3.47
C LEU A 87 6.94 -9.65 -4.11
N GLY A 88 7.40 -10.71 -4.78
CA GLY A 88 6.54 -11.79 -5.29
C GLY A 88 5.96 -12.68 -4.18
N LYS A 89 6.02 -12.22 -2.92
CA LYS A 89 5.49 -12.89 -1.73
C LYS A 89 4.10 -12.34 -1.45
N ILE A 90 3.20 -13.23 -1.03
CA ILE A 90 1.82 -12.92 -0.65
C ILE A 90 1.69 -13.26 0.83
N VAL A 91 0.95 -12.44 1.59
CA VAL A 91 0.65 -12.70 3.01
C VAL A 91 -0.80 -13.14 3.21
N GLU A 92 -1.13 -13.53 4.45
CA GLU A 92 -2.33 -14.26 4.88
C GLU A 92 -3.68 -13.63 4.44
N GLU A 93 -3.68 -12.35 4.02
CA GLU A 93 -4.88 -11.59 3.62
C GLU A 93 -5.02 -11.36 2.11
N ARG A 94 -4.33 -12.14 1.26
CA ARG A 94 -4.36 -11.94 -0.20
C ARG A 94 -3.82 -10.56 -0.63
N ASP A 95 -2.84 -10.03 0.10
CA ASP A 95 -2.13 -8.78 -0.24
C ASP A 95 -0.72 -9.06 -0.81
N LEU A 96 -0.20 -8.10 -1.57
CA LEU A 96 1.20 -8.04 -1.99
C LEU A 96 2.06 -7.36 -0.92
N ILE A 97 3.34 -7.72 -0.84
CA ILE A 97 4.28 -7.06 0.08
C ILE A 97 5.13 -6.05 -0.67
N ALA A 98 5.09 -4.79 -0.25
CA ALA A 98 6.02 -3.76 -0.67
C ALA A 98 7.26 -3.76 0.25
N ARG A 99 8.43 -3.83 -0.35
CA ARG A 99 9.68 -3.48 0.32
C ARG A 99 9.92 -1.99 0.14
N VAL A 100 9.99 -1.27 1.25
CA VAL A 100 10.14 0.17 1.27
C VAL A 100 11.32 0.58 2.15
N LYS A 101 11.92 1.73 1.86
CA LYS A 101 12.97 2.31 2.70
C LYS A 101 12.52 3.66 3.21
N ARG A 102 12.63 3.85 4.52
CA ARG A 102 12.27 5.11 5.17
C ARG A 102 13.30 6.18 4.85
N LEU A 103 12.84 7.36 4.44
CA LEU A 103 13.70 8.46 4.03
C LEU A 103 14.49 9.08 5.19
N SER A 104 13.94 9.07 6.41
CA SER A 104 14.55 9.75 7.56
C SER A 104 15.77 9.05 8.13
N ASP A 105 15.84 7.72 8.11
CA ASP A 105 16.96 6.95 8.68
C ASP A 105 17.42 5.76 7.83
N GLY A 106 16.89 5.61 6.61
CA GLY A 106 17.32 4.61 5.64
C GLY A 106 16.96 3.17 5.99
N LYS A 107 16.16 2.92 7.03
CA LYS A 107 15.73 1.57 7.40
C LYS A 107 14.76 1.00 6.38
N THR A 108 14.87 -0.30 6.14
CA THR A 108 13.99 -1.02 5.21
C THR A 108 12.92 -1.78 5.97
N PHE A 109 11.71 -1.78 5.42
CA PHE A 109 10.54 -2.46 5.96
C PHE A 109 9.80 -3.20 4.85
N ASP A 110 9.18 -4.32 5.21
CA ASP A 110 8.27 -5.07 4.34
C ASP A 110 6.85 -4.81 4.88
N ILE A 111 6.01 -4.14 4.09
CA ILE A 111 4.66 -3.67 4.46
C ILE A 111 3.65 -4.17 3.43
N GLY A 112 2.43 -4.50 3.84
CA GLY A 112 1.33 -4.80 2.91
C GLY A 112 1.10 -3.63 1.95
N LEU A 113 1.01 -3.91 0.66
CA LEU A 113 0.90 -2.88 -0.36
C LEU A 113 -0.44 -2.12 -0.25
N SER A 114 -1.50 -2.80 0.21
CA SER A 114 -2.82 -2.18 0.44
C SER A 114 -2.81 -1.09 1.52
N TRP A 115 -1.88 -1.20 2.48
CA TRP A 115 -1.68 -0.25 3.58
C TRP A 115 -0.89 0.98 3.18
N LEU A 116 -0.38 1.04 1.95
CA LEU A 116 0.44 2.13 1.45
C LEU A 116 -0.30 2.99 0.43
N THR A 117 0.15 4.23 0.30
CA THR A 117 -0.31 5.16 -0.73
C THR A 117 0.79 6.14 -1.13
N ALA A 118 0.62 6.83 -2.25
CA ALA A 118 1.50 7.92 -2.63
C ALA A 118 1.16 9.17 -1.79
N LYS A 119 2.19 9.91 -1.39
CA LYS A 119 2.01 11.17 -0.64
C LYS A 119 1.31 12.24 -1.50
N GLU A 120 1.65 12.32 -2.79
CA GLU A 120 1.02 13.26 -3.72
C GLU A 120 -0.20 12.65 -4.41
N LYS A 121 -1.39 13.18 -4.09
CA LYS A 121 -2.69 12.63 -4.50
C LYS A 121 -3.02 12.81 -5.98
N LYS A 122 -2.37 13.76 -6.66
CA LYS A 122 -2.63 14.03 -8.09
C LYS A 122 -1.69 13.29 -9.04
N THR A 123 -1.06 12.20 -8.59
CA THR A 123 -0.16 11.37 -9.42
C THR A 123 -0.82 10.10 -9.94
N GLY A 124 -0.31 9.58 -11.06
CA GLY A 124 -0.66 8.24 -11.53
C GLY A 124 -0.31 7.15 -10.50
N THR A 125 0.78 7.34 -9.75
CA THR A 125 1.16 6.44 -8.66
C THR A 125 0.09 6.38 -7.57
N TYR A 126 -0.42 7.53 -7.11
CA TYR A 126 -1.53 7.55 -6.15
C TYR A 126 -2.73 6.72 -6.63
N GLN A 127 -3.13 6.91 -7.88
CA GLN A 127 -4.24 6.18 -8.47
C GLN A 127 -3.98 4.67 -8.55
N LEU A 128 -2.76 4.25 -8.88
CA LEU A 128 -2.38 2.83 -8.93
C LEU A 128 -2.46 2.17 -7.54
N PHE A 129 -1.98 2.85 -6.49
CA PHE A 129 -2.12 2.38 -5.10
C PHE A 129 -3.58 2.34 -4.66
N ASP A 130 -4.38 3.35 -5.03
CA ASP A 130 -5.81 3.42 -4.69
C ASP A 130 -6.65 2.34 -5.37
N ASP A 131 -6.41 2.10 -6.66
CA ASP A 131 -7.07 1.03 -7.41
C ASP A 131 -6.71 -0.35 -6.84
N PHE A 132 -5.43 -0.57 -6.48
CA PHE A 132 -4.99 -1.83 -5.87
C PHE A 132 -5.64 -2.07 -4.50
N ALA A 133 -5.59 -1.08 -3.60
CA ALA A 133 -6.20 -1.20 -2.27
C ALA A 133 -7.72 -1.40 -2.38
N THR A 134 -8.38 -0.70 -3.30
CA THR A 134 -9.81 -0.88 -3.58
C THR A 134 -10.10 -2.31 -4.05
N TRP A 135 -9.26 -2.86 -4.93
CA TRP A 135 -9.44 -4.23 -5.41
C TRP A 135 -9.30 -5.26 -4.28
N VAL A 136 -8.24 -5.17 -3.47
CA VAL A 136 -7.98 -6.14 -2.38
C VAL A 136 -9.08 -6.16 -1.32
N VAL A 137 -9.73 -5.00 -1.06
CA VAL A 137 -10.77 -4.88 -0.02
C VAL A 137 -12.15 -5.34 -0.50
N ASN A 138 -12.44 -5.30 -1.80
CA ASN A 138 -13.80 -5.49 -2.33
C ASN A 138 -14.02 -6.79 -3.13
N TRP A 139 -12.98 -7.60 -3.37
CA TRP A 139 -13.03 -8.86 -4.14
C TRP A 139 -12.33 -10.03 -3.42
#